data_AF-A0A968N3Y4-F1
#
_entry.id   AF-A0A968N3Y4-F1
#
_cell.length_a   1.000
_cell.length_b   1.000
_cell.length_c   1.000
_cell.angle_alpha   90.00
_cell.angle_beta   90.00
_cell.angle_gamma   90.00
#
_symmetry.space_group_name_H-M   'P 1'
#
loop_
_entity.id
_entity.type
_entity.pdbx_description
1 polymer ?
#
loop_
_entity_poly.entity_id
_entity_poly.type
_entity_poly.pdbx_seq_one_letter_code
_entity_poly.pdbx_strand_id
1 'polypeptide(L)'
;MRKQNFSSFSKRQAFEALGLRDLTPWQPQIVPVPPSDFFQLRRQRLQRFDLESYEESKELLIDAICEEAIQDFTALKIWKGAAIESDSLKGNADYAIAPNRRYFATPILCIIEAKKDNFEQGLAQCLVEMKACQWCNQQVEPNISVCRDYG
;
A
#
# COMPACT_ATOMS: atom_id res chain seq x y z
N MET A 1 1.64 25.63 -8.36
CA MET A 1 0.30 25.01 -8.25
C MET A 1 0.23 24.25 -6.94
N ARG A 2 -0.89 24.26 -6.20
CA ARG A 2 -1.00 23.58 -4.88
C ARG A 2 -1.25 22.09 -5.10
N LYS A 3 -0.43 21.22 -4.50
CA LYS A 3 -0.61 19.75 -4.58
C LYS A 3 -1.85 19.31 -3.79
N GLN A 4 -2.60 18.37 -4.37
CA GLN A 4 -3.83 17.84 -3.80
C GLN A 4 -3.52 16.66 -2.85
N ASN A 5 -4.27 16.54 -1.76
CA ASN A 5 -4.07 15.46 -0.79
C ASN A 5 -4.77 14.17 -1.26
N PHE A 6 -4.14 13.00 -1.10
CA PHE A 6 -4.74 11.70 -1.44
C PHE A 6 -6.13 11.49 -0.82
N SER A 7 -6.31 11.85 0.46
CA SER A 7 -7.58 11.65 1.18
C SER A 7 -8.73 12.56 0.72
N SER A 8 -8.43 13.55 -0.13
CA SER A 8 -9.44 14.49 -0.66
C SER A 8 -10.16 13.98 -1.91
N PHE A 9 -9.73 12.85 -2.48
CA PHE A 9 -10.32 12.31 -3.69
C PHE A 9 -11.59 11.50 -3.39
N SER A 10 -12.67 11.81 -4.11
CA SER A 10 -13.78 10.87 -4.28
C SER A 10 -13.42 9.79 -5.30
N LYS A 11 -14.14 8.67 -5.28
CA LYS A 11 -14.00 7.58 -6.26
C LYS A 11 -14.03 8.09 -7.70
N ARG A 12 -15.00 8.94 -8.04
CA ARG A 12 -15.12 9.54 -9.37
C ARG A 12 -13.86 10.34 -9.76
N GLN A 13 -13.40 11.22 -8.87
CA GLN A 13 -12.21 12.04 -9.12
C GLN A 13 -10.95 11.19 -9.28
N ALA A 14 -10.80 10.12 -8.49
CA ALA A 14 -9.67 9.20 -8.63
C ALA A 14 -9.68 8.50 -10.00
N PHE A 15 -10.83 7.98 -10.43
CA PHE A 15 -10.97 7.35 -11.76
C PHE A 15 -10.67 8.34 -12.88
N GLU A 16 -11.24 9.56 -12.82
CA GLU A 16 -10.97 10.61 -13.81
C GLU A 16 -9.48 10.99 -13.84
N ALA A 17 -8.82 11.12 -12.68
CA ALA A 17 -7.40 11.47 -12.57
C ALA A 17 -6.47 10.38 -13.12
N LEU A 18 -6.87 9.10 -13.04
CA LEU A 18 -6.11 7.99 -13.59
C LEU A 18 -6.53 7.62 -15.02
N GLY A 19 -7.58 8.24 -15.57
CA GLY A 19 -8.14 7.88 -16.87
C GLY A 19 -8.82 6.50 -16.89
N LEU A 20 -9.29 6.01 -15.74
CA LEU A 20 -9.92 4.71 -15.59
C LEU A 20 -11.42 4.80 -15.82
N ARG A 21 -11.98 3.73 -16.41
CA ARG A 21 -13.44 3.54 -16.56
C ARG A 21 -13.96 2.38 -15.73
N ASP A 22 -13.09 1.41 -15.46
CA ASP A 22 -13.37 0.24 -14.64
C ASP A 22 -12.05 -0.28 -14.04
N LEU A 23 -12.16 -1.23 -13.12
CA LEU A 23 -11.02 -1.97 -12.57
C LEU A 23 -11.11 -3.42 -13.03
N THR A 24 -10.06 -3.90 -13.66
CA THR A 24 -9.95 -5.32 -14.03
C THR A 24 -9.65 -6.14 -12.78
N PRO A 25 -10.49 -7.14 -12.43
CA PRO A 25 -10.18 -8.03 -11.32
C PRO A 25 -8.86 -8.75 -11.57
N TRP A 26 -7.90 -8.58 -10.66
CA TRP A 26 -6.62 -9.23 -10.76
C TRP A 26 -6.78 -10.74 -10.51
N GLN A 27 -6.42 -11.58 -11.48
CA GLN A 27 -6.44 -13.05 -11.39
C GLN A 27 -5.04 -13.64 -11.54
N PRO A 28 -4.15 -13.39 -10.58
CA PRO A 28 -2.79 -13.92 -10.65
C PRO A 28 -2.77 -15.43 -10.41
N GLN A 29 -1.88 -16.13 -11.10
CA GLN A 29 -1.54 -17.52 -10.78
C GLN A 29 -0.63 -17.54 -9.55
N ILE A 30 -1.22 -17.44 -8.36
CA ILE A 30 -0.49 -17.46 -7.09
C ILE A 30 -0.46 -18.88 -6.55
N VAL A 31 0.74 -19.35 -6.18
CA VAL A 31 0.90 -20.54 -5.35
C VAL A 31 0.74 -20.11 -3.89
N PRO A 32 -0.24 -20.64 -3.14
CA PRO A 32 -0.41 -20.28 -1.73
C PRO A 32 0.82 -20.65 -0.92
N VAL A 33 1.28 -19.72 -0.08
CA VAL A 33 2.35 -19.96 0.89
C VAL A 33 1.70 -20.27 2.25
N PRO A 34 2.01 -21.41 2.87
CA PRO A 34 1.48 -21.70 4.20
C PRO A 34 2.05 -20.72 5.23
N PRO A 35 1.24 -20.25 6.20
CA PRO A 35 1.74 -19.33 7.21
C PRO A 35 2.83 -19.98 8.09
N SER A 36 3.89 -19.23 8.36
CA SER A 36 5.00 -19.69 9.20
C SER A 36 4.56 -20.01 10.63
N ASP A 37 5.30 -20.89 11.31
CA ASP A 37 5.09 -21.18 12.73
C ASP A 37 5.16 -19.92 13.59
N PHE A 38 6.05 -18.99 13.22
CA PHE A 38 6.20 -17.72 13.90
C PHE A 38 4.95 -16.85 13.76
N PHE A 39 4.39 -16.70 12.56
CA PHE A 39 3.15 -15.96 12.36
C PHE A 39 1.97 -16.62 13.05
N GLN A 40 1.87 -17.95 13.03
CA GLN A 40 0.82 -18.67 13.76
C GLN A 40 0.88 -18.38 15.26
N LEU A 41 2.07 -18.42 15.86
CA LEU A 41 2.28 -18.06 17.27
C LEU A 41 1.97 -16.59 17.55
N ARG A 42 2.44 -15.67 16.69
CA ARG A 42 2.17 -14.22 16.82
C ARG A 42 0.67 -13.95 16.76
N ARG A 43 -0.04 -14.54 15.78
CA ARG A 43 -1.50 -14.44 15.64
C ARG A 43 -2.24 -14.97 16.86
N GLN A 44 -1.83 -16.11 17.42
CA GLN A 44 -2.44 -16.64 18.64
C GLN A 44 -2.26 -15.67 19.83
N ARG A 45 -1.10 -15.03 19.95
CA ARG A 45 -0.85 -14.03 21.00
C ARG A 45 -1.66 -12.75 20.79
N LEU A 46 -1.85 -12.33 19.55
CA LEU A 46 -2.67 -11.16 19.20
C LEU A 46 -4.13 -11.30 19.64
N GLN A 47 -4.67 -12.52 19.77
CA GLN A 47 -6.02 -12.75 20.31
C GLN A 47 -6.22 -12.25 21.76
N ARG A 48 -5.13 -11.87 22.45
CA ARG A 48 -5.19 -11.27 23.79
C ARG A 48 -5.44 -9.76 23.78
N PHE A 49 -5.33 -9.13 22.61
CA PHE A 49 -5.65 -7.72 22.41
C PHE A 49 -7.07 -7.59 21.84
N ASP A 50 -7.75 -6.51 22.18
CA ASP A 50 -8.95 -6.09 21.47
C ASP A 50 -8.53 -5.47 20.13
N LEU A 51 -8.66 -6.25 19.05
CA LEU A 51 -8.29 -5.88 17.68
C LEU A 51 -9.43 -5.20 16.89
N GLU A 52 -10.58 -4.96 17.52
CA GLU A 52 -11.79 -4.49 16.81
C GLU A 52 -12.12 -3.03 17.14
N SER A 53 -11.90 -2.62 18.39
CA SER A 53 -12.37 -1.32 18.89
C SER A 53 -11.60 -0.11 18.33
N TYR A 54 -10.28 -0.21 18.18
CA TYR A 54 -9.41 0.93 17.86
C TYR A 54 -8.57 0.69 16.60
N GLU A 55 -8.22 1.77 15.89
CA GLU A 55 -7.38 1.69 14.68
C GLU A 55 -5.98 1.18 15.03
N GLU A 56 -5.40 1.69 16.11
CA GLU A 56 -4.09 1.31 16.62
C GLU A 56 -4.03 -0.18 16.96
N SER A 57 -5.15 -0.76 17.40
CA SER A 57 -5.25 -2.18 17.65
C SER A 57 -5.29 -3.00 16.35
N LYS A 58 -5.98 -2.52 15.31
CA LYS A 58 -6.03 -3.19 14.00
C LYS A 58 -4.68 -3.19 13.32
N GLU A 59 -3.90 -2.13 13.52
CA GLU A 59 -2.52 -2.07 13.05
C GLU A 59 -1.66 -3.22 13.55
N LEU A 60 -1.90 -3.75 14.77
CA LEU A 60 -1.13 -4.89 15.28
C LEU A 60 -1.28 -6.14 14.39
N LEU A 61 -2.47 -6.36 13.84
CA LEU A 61 -2.74 -7.46 12.91
C LEU A 61 -2.10 -7.19 11.55
N ILE A 62 -2.22 -5.97 11.04
CA ILE A 62 -1.60 -5.57 9.77
C ILE A 62 -0.07 -5.70 9.86
N ASP A 63 0.53 -5.24 10.95
CA ASP A 63 1.96 -5.36 11.23
C ASP A 63 2.40 -6.84 11.24
N ALA A 64 1.59 -7.74 11.79
CA ALA A 64 1.88 -9.17 11.79
C ALA A 64 1.83 -9.78 10.37
N ILE A 65 0.86 -9.37 9.55
CA ILE A 65 0.74 -9.82 8.16
C ILE A 65 1.91 -9.27 7.32
N CYS A 66 2.24 -7.99 7.51
CA CYS A 66 3.39 -7.33 6.92
C CYS A 66 4.70 -8.07 7.21
N GLU A 67 4.95 -8.40 8.48
CA GLU A 67 6.14 -9.11 8.92
C GLU A 67 6.25 -10.50 8.29
N GLU A 68 5.13 -11.25 8.26
CA GLU A 68 5.06 -12.56 7.61
C GLU A 68 5.32 -12.47 6.10
N ALA A 69 4.72 -11.48 5.43
CA ALA A 69 4.82 -11.34 3.98
C ALA A 69 6.22 -10.92 3.50
N ILE A 70 6.98 -10.17 4.32
CA ILE A 70 8.29 -9.65 3.92
C ILE A 70 9.47 -10.52 4.34
N GLN A 71 9.27 -11.51 5.22
CA GLN A 71 10.37 -12.20 5.92
C GLN A 71 11.47 -12.77 4.98
N ASP A 72 11.09 -13.28 3.80
CA ASP A 72 12.02 -13.86 2.83
C ASP A 72 12.66 -12.81 1.89
N PHE A 73 12.19 -11.56 1.93
CA PHE A 73 12.61 -10.48 1.04
C PHE A 73 13.55 -9.49 1.75
N THR A 74 14.76 -9.92 2.09
CA THR A 74 15.74 -9.12 2.86
C THR A 74 16.18 -7.81 2.19
N ALA A 75 16.06 -7.73 0.86
CA ALA A 75 16.33 -6.53 0.07
C ALA A 75 15.22 -5.46 0.17
N LEU A 76 14.06 -5.80 0.75
CA LEU A 76 12.92 -4.92 0.90
C LEU A 76 12.74 -4.50 2.36
N LYS A 77 12.03 -3.38 2.54
CA LYS A 77 11.63 -2.85 3.84
C LYS A 77 10.24 -2.25 3.76
N ILE A 78 9.44 -2.49 4.79
CA ILE A 78 8.14 -1.83 4.99
C ILE A 78 8.36 -0.52 5.75
N TRP A 79 7.75 0.55 5.22
CA TRP A 79 7.75 1.89 5.76
C TRP A 79 6.32 2.25 6.17
N LYS A 80 6.09 2.39 7.48
CA LYS A 80 4.80 2.85 8.01
C LYS A 80 4.68 4.37 7.87
N GLY A 81 3.53 4.86 7.39
CA GLY A 81 3.27 6.28 7.20
C GLY A 81 4.20 6.94 6.17
N ALA A 82 4.46 6.25 5.06
CA ALA A 82 5.44 6.69 4.07
C ALA A 82 4.94 7.92 3.30
N ALA A 83 5.63 9.05 3.44
CA ALA A 83 5.33 10.27 2.69
C ALA A 83 5.66 10.10 1.20
N ILE A 84 4.64 10.28 0.36
CA ILE A 84 4.74 10.16 -1.10
C ILE A 84 4.21 11.44 -1.72
N GLU A 85 4.95 11.97 -2.68
CA GLU A 85 4.65 13.24 -3.32
C GLU A 85 5.01 13.18 -4.81
N SER A 86 4.01 13.42 -5.66
CA SER A 86 4.21 13.59 -7.10
C SER A 86 4.32 15.08 -7.47
N ASP A 87 4.31 15.39 -8.77
CA ASP A 87 4.17 16.75 -9.29
C ASP A 87 2.89 17.48 -8.80
N SER A 88 1.80 16.73 -8.59
CA SER A 88 0.44 17.24 -8.39
C SER A 88 -0.26 16.65 -7.16
N LEU A 89 0.21 15.51 -6.65
CA LEU A 89 -0.40 14.77 -5.54
C LEU A 89 0.55 14.69 -4.34
N LYS A 90 0.00 14.58 -3.13
CA LYS A 90 0.77 14.32 -1.91
C LYS A 90 -0.05 13.62 -0.83
N GLY A 91 0.63 12.90 0.04
CA GLY A 91 0.05 12.32 1.25
C GLY A 91 0.94 11.22 1.81
N ASN A 92 0.42 10.45 2.76
CA ASN A 92 1.12 9.34 3.37
C ASN A 92 0.34 8.07 3.06
N ALA A 93 1.03 7.06 2.53
CA ALA A 93 0.49 5.70 2.51
C ALA A 93 0.66 5.09 3.91
N ASP A 94 -0.33 4.33 4.38
CA ASP A 94 -0.24 3.65 5.67
C ASP A 94 0.98 2.71 5.71
N TYR A 95 1.19 1.95 4.63
CA TYR A 95 2.36 1.09 4.45
C TYR A 95 2.87 1.14 3.00
N ALA A 96 4.16 1.43 2.83
CA ALA A 96 4.85 1.29 1.56
C ALA A 96 6.01 0.30 1.67
N ILE A 97 6.21 -0.52 0.64
CA ILE A 97 7.38 -1.38 0.50
C ILE A 97 8.37 -0.71 -0.44
N ALA A 98 9.63 -0.68 -0.06
CA ALA A 98 10.71 -0.08 -0.85
C ALA A 98 12.04 -0.78 -0.54
N PRO A 99 13.11 -0.52 -1.30
CA PRO A 99 14.44 -1.06 -1.00
C PRO A 99 14.84 -0.83 0.46
N ASN A 100 15.49 -1.85 1.04
CA ASN A 100 16.01 -1.81 2.39
C ASN A 100 17.22 -0.88 2.47
N ARG A 101 16.93 0.41 2.71
CA ARG A 101 17.92 1.47 2.89
C ARG A 101 17.66 2.20 4.21
N ARG A 102 18.61 3.03 4.63
CA ARG A 102 18.46 3.90 5.81
C ARG A 102 17.46 5.04 5.59
N TYR A 103 17.02 5.27 4.36
CA TYR A 103 16.05 6.29 3.96
C TYR A 103 15.04 5.69 2.96
N PHE A 104 13.85 6.27 2.90
CA PHE A 104 12.81 5.87 1.95
C PHE A 104 13.23 6.23 0.53
N ALA A 105 13.13 5.28 -0.40
CA ALA A 105 13.65 5.43 -1.76
C ALA A 105 12.82 4.65 -2.77
N THR A 106 12.93 5.04 -4.04
CA THR A 106 12.36 4.29 -5.17
C THR A 106 13.22 3.04 -5.49
N PRO A 107 12.64 2.01 -6.12
CA PRO A 107 11.22 1.88 -6.49
C PRO A 107 10.30 1.65 -5.29
N ILE A 108 9.16 2.34 -5.29
CA ILE A 108 8.10 2.22 -4.29
C ILE A 108 7.08 1.20 -4.80
N LEU A 109 6.84 0.18 -3.99
CA LEU A 109 5.77 -0.81 -4.11
C LEU A 109 4.74 -0.50 -3.02
N CYS A 110 3.63 0.16 -3.37
CA CYS A 110 2.55 0.42 -2.41
C CYS A 110 1.77 -0.87 -2.18
N ILE A 111 1.56 -1.28 -0.93
CA ILE A 111 0.90 -2.58 -0.66
C ILE A 111 -0.31 -2.47 0.26
N ILE A 112 -0.43 -1.49 1.16
CA ILE A 112 -1.51 -1.57 2.16
C ILE A 112 -2.00 -0.18 2.57
N GLU A 113 -3.27 0.06 2.27
CA GLU A 113 -4.06 1.15 2.83
C GLU A 113 -5.07 0.55 3.81
N ALA A 114 -4.97 0.92 5.08
CA ALA A 114 -5.84 0.42 6.13
C ALA A 114 -7.10 1.29 6.20
N LYS A 115 -8.29 0.68 6.06
CA LYS A 115 -9.56 1.39 6.22
C LYS A 115 -10.54 0.58 7.03
N LYS A 116 -11.23 1.26 7.94
CA LYS A 116 -12.21 0.68 8.84
C LYS A 116 -13.57 0.45 8.18
N ASP A 117 -14.16 1.46 7.53
CA ASP A 117 -15.58 1.38 7.10
C ASP A 117 -15.90 1.99 5.73
N ASN A 118 -15.01 2.79 5.13
CA ASN A 118 -15.27 3.42 3.83
C ASN A 118 -14.34 2.88 2.75
N PHE A 119 -14.67 1.70 2.23
CA PHE A 119 -13.94 1.06 1.15
C PHE A 119 -13.94 1.87 -0.15
N GLU A 120 -14.99 2.66 -0.44
CA GLU A 120 -15.01 3.50 -1.64
C GLU A 120 -13.98 4.64 -1.56
N GLN A 121 -13.90 5.31 -0.41
CA GLN A 121 -12.87 6.34 -0.18
C GLN A 121 -11.48 5.71 -0.09
N GLY A 122 -11.37 4.55 0.56
CA GLY A 122 -10.12 3.77 0.62
C GLY A 122 -9.59 3.42 -0.76
N LEU A 123 -10.48 2.94 -1.65
CA LEU A 123 -10.15 2.65 -3.03
C LEU A 123 -9.68 3.92 -3.78
N ALA A 124 -10.41 5.02 -3.64
CA ALA A 124 -10.06 6.28 -4.28
C ALA A 124 -8.66 6.77 -3.86
N GLN A 125 -8.38 6.72 -2.56
CA GLN A 125 -7.09 7.08 -1.98
C GLN A 125 -5.97 6.15 -2.48
N CYS A 126 -6.18 4.83 -2.40
CA CYS A 126 -5.21 3.83 -2.85
C CYS A 126 -4.87 4.00 -4.35
N LEU A 127 -5.86 4.27 -5.21
CA LEU A 127 -5.62 4.51 -6.63
C LEU A 127 -4.70 5.72 -6.88
N VAL A 128 -4.96 6.86 -6.24
CA VAL A 128 -4.13 8.05 -6.43
C VAL A 128 -2.74 7.92 -5.80
N GLU A 129 -2.62 7.17 -4.70
CA GLU A 129 -1.34 6.80 -4.10
C GLU A 129 -0.51 5.92 -5.04
N MET A 130 -1.11 4.89 -5.63
CA MET A 130 -0.45 4.04 -6.62
C MET A 130 0.03 4.87 -7.82
N LYS A 131 -0.78 5.83 -8.30
CA LYS A 131 -0.39 6.74 -9.37
C LYS A 131 0.80 7.61 -8.97
N ALA A 132 0.82 8.14 -7.74
CA ALA A 132 1.94 8.91 -7.23
C ALA A 132 3.22 8.06 -7.11
N CYS A 133 3.11 6.81 -6.62
CA CYS A 133 4.23 5.86 -6.57
C CYS A 133 4.81 5.59 -7.96
N GLN A 134 3.95 5.32 -8.94
CA GLN A 134 4.35 5.13 -10.34
C GLN A 134 5.11 6.34 -10.88
N TRP A 135 4.60 7.55 -10.63
CA TRP A 135 5.26 8.78 -11.04
C TRP A 135 6.66 8.90 -10.41
N CYS A 136 6.78 8.68 -9.08
CA CYS A 136 8.06 8.74 -8.37
C CYS A 136 9.07 7.74 -8.95
N ASN A 137 8.63 6.51 -9.22
CA ASN A 137 9.49 5.46 -9.76
C ASN A 137 9.98 5.84 -11.17
N GLN A 138 9.11 6.39 -12.01
CA GLN A 138 9.44 6.83 -13.37
C GLN A 138 10.42 8.01 -13.43
N GLN A 139 10.52 8.81 -12.36
CA GLN A 139 11.54 9.88 -12.29
C GLN A 139 12.97 9.33 -12.23
N VAL A 140 13.14 8.11 -11.72
CA VAL A 140 14.45 7.47 -11.55
C VAL A 140 14.71 6.47 -12.66
N GLU A 141 13.71 5.68 -13.02
CA GLU A 141 13.79 4.67 -14.08
C GLU A 141 12.55 4.76 -14.98
N PRO A 142 12.62 5.46 -16.13
CA PRO A 142 11.45 5.76 -16.96
C PRO A 142 10.67 4.52 -17.45
N ASN A 143 11.35 3.37 -17.52
CA ASN A 143 10.77 2.11 -18.00
C ASN A 143 10.21 1.22 -16.89
N ILE A 144 10.36 1.63 -15.63
CA ILE A 144 9.88 0.82 -14.51
C ILE A 144 8.36 0.74 -14.53
N SER A 145 7.89 -0.49 -14.66
CA SER A 145 6.47 -0.83 -14.83
C SER A 145 5.96 -1.49 -13.56
N VAL A 146 5.92 -0.75 -12.46
CA VAL A 146 5.29 -1.27 -11.23
C VAL A 146 3.78 -1.05 -11.38
N CYS A 147 3.01 -2.15 -11.44
CA CYS A 147 1.55 -2.16 -11.58
C CYS A 147 1.01 -1.60 -12.91
N ARG A 148 1.56 -1.99 -14.07
CA ARG A 148 1.06 -1.55 -15.40
C ARG A 148 -0.18 -2.29 -15.91
N ASP A 149 -0.59 -3.38 -15.28
CA ASP A 149 -1.72 -4.18 -15.75
C ASP A 149 -3.05 -3.63 -15.20
N TYR A 150 -3.43 -2.45 -15.71
CA TYR A 150 -4.82 -1.98 -15.69
C TYR A 150 -5.29 -1.87 -17.15
N GLY A 151 -5.37 -3.02 -17.82
CA GLY A 151 -5.79 -3.15 -19.21
C GLY A 151 -6.24 -4.56 -19.50
#